data_AF-A0A8S1RJL3-F1
#
_entry.id   AF-A0A8S1RJL3-F1
#
_cell.length_a   1.000
_cell.length_b   1.000
_cell.length_c   1.000
_cell.angle_alpha   90.00
_cell.angle_beta   90.00
_cell.angle_gamma   90.00
#
_symmetry.space_group_name_H-M   'P 1'
#
loop_
_entity.id
_entity.type
_entity.pdbx_description
1 polymer ?
#
loop_
_entity_poly.entity_id
_entity_poly.type
_entity_poly.pdbx_seq_one_letter_code
_entity_poly.pdbx_strand_id
1 'polypeptide(L)'
;MKQDGKFLFKKMDFLSCGAEGQVYSIKNKQSGEILAAKYLNQNLGESEQQLLEKIKSSKFNHIIKIIDLTKKNGQDIIIMEYGEQSLKKLMESENYQQQSKEYKNELFLQILLGVEEFHSLNYIHRDLKPDNFICCSGNQSIQIKLIDFGLAKESKYSKHTQGVGTDYFMAPEVKNGIQYDQSADLWSLGVIWYQMLCGYLDIFKLTELTQIQLNNNINKNQNIDSIQKQIISKILLIQPQKRMKLNELLQEITVLCSKENKLQQQKEQIQIVQKCVPDQKESNMNTLKVGDEKQVNQKEQIINFETIYQEGKNLCNKGQYEQALVEFNKSISLINDNSDVYTWKGFALRKLNKFKEAIDCYDQAIAINSKNESAWNNKGFALRNLNKFNEAIDCYDQAIAINSKYESAWNNKGAALHSLNKFKTNKMVVLEIDFLNKRVLHQIFQYNRLNNSYDNKENQIFIQILQYVITMQDVQYCCLVQNKHLICKIFNISFKFIRSNDDKEIISQTELFAFSLPNLQMKLYQERIKQQTIRFQHGNVYL
;
A
#
# COMPACT_ATOMS: atom_id res chain seq x y z
N MET A 1 -28.10 31.27 -21.77
CA MET A 1 -28.90 32.46 -22.17
C MET A 1 -30.05 32.59 -21.18
N LYS A 2 -30.60 33.79 -20.92
CA LYS A 2 -31.94 33.88 -20.29
C LYS A 2 -33.03 33.66 -21.35
N GLN A 3 -34.26 33.42 -20.91
CA GLN A 3 -35.46 33.35 -21.76
C GLN A 3 -35.60 34.59 -22.70
N ASP A 4 -34.96 35.72 -22.35
CA ASP A 4 -35.02 36.97 -23.12
C ASP A 4 -33.86 37.17 -24.13
N GLY A 5 -33.06 36.13 -24.41
CA GLY A 5 -32.00 36.19 -25.45
C GLY A 5 -30.77 37.04 -25.13
N LYS A 6 -30.69 37.70 -23.97
CA LYS A 6 -29.51 38.48 -23.56
C LYS A 6 -28.38 37.59 -23.01
N PHE A 7 -27.16 37.80 -23.52
CA PHE A 7 -25.94 37.18 -22.99
C PHE A 7 -25.52 37.85 -21.67
N LEU A 8 -25.81 37.19 -20.54
CA LEU A 8 -25.44 37.64 -19.18
C LEU A 8 -23.93 37.66 -18.92
N PHE A 9 -23.19 36.78 -19.60
CA PHE A 9 -21.77 36.57 -19.37
C PHE A 9 -20.96 36.90 -20.62
N LYS A 10 -19.80 37.54 -20.43
CA LYS A 10 -18.77 37.72 -21.46
C LYS A 10 -17.71 36.64 -21.25
N LYS A 11 -17.45 35.83 -22.29
CA LYS A 11 -16.32 34.89 -22.31
C LYS A 11 -15.02 35.68 -22.30
N MET A 12 -14.11 35.34 -21.40
CA MET A 12 -12.79 35.95 -21.28
C MET A 12 -11.75 34.92 -21.72
N ASP A 13 -10.98 34.39 -20.78
CA ASP A 13 -9.78 33.61 -21.05
C ASP A 13 -10.07 32.11 -21.05
N PHE A 14 -9.27 31.37 -21.81
CA PHE A 14 -9.23 29.91 -21.71
C PHE A 14 -8.42 29.51 -20.48
N LEU A 15 -8.99 28.65 -19.64
CA LEU A 15 -8.36 28.21 -18.39
C LEU A 15 -7.76 26.81 -18.51
N SER A 16 -8.52 25.87 -19.07
CA SER A 16 -8.08 24.47 -19.21
C SER A 16 -8.91 23.69 -20.22
N CYS A 17 -8.36 22.56 -20.67
CA CYS A 17 -9.07 21.54 -21.45
C CYS A 17 -8.80 20.18 -20.79
N GLY A 18 -9.86 19.42 -20.54
CA GLY A 18 -9.81 18.06 -20.02
C GLY A 18 -10.60 17.09 -20.90
N ALA A 19 -10.62 15.80 -20.54
CA ALA A 19 -11.38 14.78 -21.27
C ALA A 19 -12.88 15.12 -21.37
N GLU A 20 -13.42 15.76 -20.35
CA GLU A 20 -14.85 16.06 -20.24
C GLU A 20 -15.25 17.41 -20.84
N GLY A 21 -14.30 18.27 -21.23
CA GLY A 21 -14.66 19.58 -21.75
C GLY A 21 -13.59 20.66 -21.63
N GLN A 22 -13.99 21.88 -22.00
CA GLN A 22 -13.15 23.08 -21.97
C GLN A 22 -13.66 24.06 -20.93
N VAL A 23 -12.76 24.63 -20.14
CA VAL A 23 -13.09 25.60 -19.08
C VAL A 23 -12.60 26.99 -19.48
N TYR A 24 -13.47 27.99 -19.31
CA TYR A 24 -13.17 29.38 -19.59
C TYR A 24 -13.54 30.27 -18.40
N SER A 25 -12.78 31.34 -18.18
CA SER A 25 -13.23 32.42 -17.31
C SER A 25 -14.31 33.22 -18.04
N ILE A 26 -15.31 33.63 -17.27
CA ILE A 26 -16.42 34.42 -17.76
C ILE A 26 -16.66 35.58 -16.80
N LYS A 27 -17.09 36.72 -17.33
CA LYS A 27 -17.41 37.90 -16.52
C LYS A 27 -18.91 38.18 -16.62
N ASN A 28 -19.57 38.28 -15.47
CA ASN A 28 -20.95 38.75 -15.40
C ASN A 28 -20.98 40.22 -15.86
N LYS A 29 -21.78 40.52 -16.88
CA LYS A 29 -21.83 41.87 -17.46
C LYS A 29 -22.50 42.89 -16.55
N GLN A 30 -23.32 42.45 -15.58
CA GLN A 30 -24.01 43.34 -14.65
C GLN A 30 -23.18 43.59 -13.39
N SER A 31 -22.72 42.53 -12.73
CA SER A 31 -21.97 42.66 -11.47
C SER A 31 -20.47 42.86 -11.67
N GLY A 32 -19.92 42.52 -12.83
CA GLY A 32 -18.48 42.49 -13.07
C GLY A 32 -17.75 41.29 -12.43
N GLU A 33 -18.49 40.41 -11.74
CA GLU A 33 -17.97 39.21 -11.10
C GLU A 33 -17.35 38.24 -12.10
N ILE A 34 -16.22 37.63 -11.72
CA ILE A 34 -15.53 36.60 -12.52
C ILE A 34 -15.96 35.23 -12.03
N LEU A 35 -16.38 34.38 -12.96
CA LEU A 35 -16.82 33.00 -12.75
C LEU A 35 -16.10 32.07 -13.74
N ALA A 36 -16.30 30.76 -13.60
CA ALA A 36 -15.84 29.77 -14.55
C ALA A 36 -17.01 29.09 -15.28
N ALA A 37 -16.80 28.74 -16.55
CA ALA A 37 -17.75 27.98 -17.37
C ALA A 37 -17.07 26.75 -17.98
N LYS A 38 -17.49 25.55 -17.59
CA LYS A 38 -17.06 24.26 -18.17
C LYS A 38 -18.05 23.88 -19.26
N TYR A 39 -17.60 23.92 -20.52
CA TYR A 39 -18.33 23.47 -21.71
C TYR A 39 -18.05 21.99 -21.90
N LEU A 40 -19.08 21.16 -21.78
CA LEU A 40 -18.91 19.72 -21.78
C LEU A 40 -18.81 19.15 -23.20
N ASN A 41 -17.92 18.17 -23.40
CA ASN A 41 -17.78 17.48 -24.68
C ASN A 41 -18.97 16.55 -24.96
N GLN A 42 -19.59 16.03 -23.90
CA GLN A 42 -20.80 15.21 -23.94
C GLN A 42 -21.83 15.85 -23.01
N ASN A 43 -23.10 15.74 -23.37
CA ASN A 43 -24.19 16.25 -22.54
C ASN A 43 -24.33 15.42 -21.27
N LEU A 44 -24.78 16.06 -20.20
CA LEU A 44 -24.93 15.44 -18.88
C LEU A 44 -25.95 14.32 -18.95
N GLY A 45 -25.59 13.17 -18.38
CA GLY A 45 -26.56 12.11 -18.10
C GLY A 45 -27.53 12.52 -16.99
N GLU A 46 -28.68 11.84 -16.90
CA GLU A 46 -29.68 12.13 -15.84
C GLU A 46 -29.08 12.03 -14.43
N SER A 47 -28.24 11.02 -14.18
CA SER A 47 -27.60 10.81 -12.88
C SER A 47 -26.62 11.92 -12.50
N GLU A 48 -25.84 12.41 -13.46
CA GLU A 48 -24.88 13.49 -13.26
C GLU A 48 -25.61 14.81 -13.03
N GLN A 49 -26.65 15.07 -13.82
CA GLN A 49 -27.47 16.26 -13.66
C GLN A 49 -28.14 16.31 -12.28
N GLN A 50 -28.66 15.18 -11.80
CA GLN A 50 -29.23 15.09 -10.44
C GLN A 50 -28.18 15.37 -9.35
N LEU A 51 -26.96 14.86 -9.49
CA LEU A 51 -25.88 15.14 -8.54
C LEU A 51 -25.49 16.63 -8.53
N LEU A 52 -25.31 17.22 -9.71
CA LEU A 52 -24.95 18.63 -9.83
C LEU A 52 -26.04 19.55 -9.28
N GLU A 53 -27.32 19.23 -9.46
CA GLU A 53 -28.42 19.98 -8.85
C GLU A 53 -28.43 19.84 -7.32
N LYS A 54 -28.14 18.66 -6.76
CA LYS A 54 -27.96 18.49 -5.31
C LYS A 54 -26.84 19.41 -4.80
N ILE A 55 -25.67 19.38 -5.44
CA ILE A 55 -24.52 20.23 -5.08
C ILE A 55 -24.88 21.72 -5.18
N LYS A 56 -25.56 22.14 -6.26
CA LYS A 56 -26.03 23.52 -6.47
C LYS A 56 -26.96 24.00 -5.36
N SER A 57 -27.84 23.12 -4.85
CA SER A 57 -28.80 23.44 -3.80
C SER A 57 -28.22 23.42 -2.38
N SER A 58 -27.06 22.79 -2.19
CA SER A 58 -26.42 22.63 -0.88
C SER A 58 -25.52 23.83 -0.52
N LYS A 59 -25.32 24.03 0.79
CA LYS A 59 -24.42 25.06 1.35
C LYS A 59 -23.07 24.44 1.76
N PHE A 60 -22.35 23.91 0.79
CA PHE A 60 -21.03 23.33 1.01
C PHE A 60 -19.94 24.40 1.04
N ASN A 61 -18.95 24.21 1.91
CA ASN A 61 -17.83 25.13 2.05
C ASN A 61 -16.60 24.64 1.29
N HIS A 62 -16.43 23.33 1.15
CA HIS A 62 -15.26 22.69 0.56
C HIS A 62 -15.58 21.93 -0.74
N ILE A 63 -16.73 22.20 -1.33
CA ILE A 63 -17.12 21.77 -2.68
C ILE A 63 -17.33 23.02 -3.53
N ILE A 64 -16.92 22.95 -4.80
CA ILE A 64 -17.09 24.07 -5.74
C ILE A 64 -18.56 24.49 -5.82
N LYS A 65 -18.80 25.79 -5.69
CA LYS A 65 -20.15 26.34 -5.81
C LYS A 65 -20.60 26.34 -7.27
N ILE A 66 -21.61 25.55 -7.57
CA ILE A 66 -22.31 25.59 -8.85
C ILE A 66 -23.30 26.77 -8.81
N ILE A 67 -23.17 27.68 -9.77
CA ILE A 67 -24.03 28.85 -9.91
C ILE A 67 -25.21 28.52 -10.84
N ASP A 68 -24.93 27.86 -11.96
CA ASP A 68 -25.97 27.49 -12.91
C ASP A 68 -25.60 26.28 -13.79
N LEU A 69 -26.63 25.60 -14.29
CA LEU A 69 -26.52 24.53 -15.28
C LEU A 69 -27.31 24.99 -16.51
N THR A 70 -26.64 25.25 -17.62
CA THR A 70 -27.25 25.89 -18.79
C THR A 70 -26.83 25.21 -20.09
N LYS A 71 -27.54 25.52 -21.18
CA LYS A 71 -27.24 25.02 -22.52
C LYS A 71 -26.91 26.16 -23.47
N LYS A 72 -25.98 25.93 -24.38
CA LYS A 72 -25.72 26.80 -25.53
C LYS A 72 -25.56 25.93 -26.77
N ASN A 73 -26.41 26.15 -27.78
CA ASN A 73 -26.42 25.38 -29.03
C ASN A 73 -26.50 23.86 -28.79
N GLY A 74 -27.27 23.44 -27.79
CA GLY A 74 -27.43 22.02 -27.43
C GLY A 74 -26.28 21.41 -26.62
N GLN A 75 -25.20 22.16 -26.36
CA GLN A 75 -24.09 21.75 -25.49
C GLN A 75 -24.35 22.17 -24.04
N ASP A 76 -24.18 21.23 -23.11
CA ASP A 76 -24.25 21.50 -21.67
C ASP A 76 -23.05 22.30 -21.17
N ILE A 77 -23.35 23.27 -20.29
CA ILE A 77 -22.39 24.18 -19.69
C ILE A 77 -22.68 24.29 -18.19
N ILE A 78 -21.64 24.03 -17.39
CA ILE A 78 -21.67 24.22 -15.94
C ILE A 78 -21.04 25.57 -15.62
N ILE A 79 -21.82 26.46 -15.00
CA ILE A 79 -21.36 27.75 -14.49
C ILE A 79 -21.07 27.58 -13.00
N MET A 80 -19.84 27.91 -12.59
CA MET A 80 -19.35 27.70 -11.23
C MET A 80 -18.52 28.89 -10.76
N GLU A 81 -18.28 28.97 -9.45
CA GLU A 81 -17.33 29.93 -8.91
C GLU A 81 -15.95 29.78 -9.54
N TYR A 82 -15.21 30.88 -9.61
CA TYR A 82 -13.86 30.87 -10.16
C TYR A 82 -12.85 30.43 -9.10
N GLY A 83 -11.95 29.51 -9.47
CA GLY A 83 -10.76 29.17 -8.70
C GLY A 83 -9.49 29.52 -9.48
N GLU A 84 -8.43 29.89 -8.76
CA GLU A 84 -7.20 30.43 -9.35
C GLU A 84 -6.33 29.37 -10.01
N GLN A 85 -6.17 28.23 -9.33
CA GLN A 85 -5.35 27.11 -9.80
C GLN A 85 -5.77 25.79 -9.15
N SER A 86 -5.46 24.67 -9.79
CA SER A 86 -5.62 23.33 -9.18
C SER A 86 -4.61 23.10 -8.05
N LEU A 87 -4.94 22.24 -7.08
CA LEU A 87 -4.01 21.79 -6.04
C LEU A 87 -2.73 21.17 -6.63
N LYS A 88 -2.84 20.45 -7.75
CA LYS A 88 -1.66 19.95 -8.49
C LYS A 88 -0.65 21.06 -8.83
N LYS A 89 -1.11 22.12 -9.50
CA LYS A 89 -0.30 23.30 -9.83
C LYS A 89 0.26 23.99 -8.59
N LEU A 90 -0.53 24.09 -7.51
CA LEU A 90 -0.04 24.60 -6.24
C LEU A 90 1.13 23.75 -5.73
N MET A 91 0.98 22.42 -5.72
CA MET A 91 2.00 21.47 -5.28
C MET A 91 3.28 21.51 -6.13
N GLU A 92 3.18 21.86 -7.42
CA GLU A 92 4.33 22.03 -8.33
C GLU A 92 5.08 23.34 -8.11
N SER A 93 4.51 24.31 -7.39
CA SER A 93 5.15 25.60 -7.15
C SER A 93 6.31 25.50 -6.14
N GLU A 94 7.40 26.24 -6.38
CA GLU A 94 8.53 26.33 -5.45
C GLU A 94 8.09 26.84 -4.07
N ASN A 95 7.16 27.81 -4.05
CA ASN A 95 6.58 28.35 -2.83
C ASN A 95 5.94 27.27 -1.96
N TYR A 96 5.24 26.30 -2.56
CA TYR A 96 4.62 25.19 -1.84
C TYR A 96 5.65 24.21 -1.30
N GLN A 97 6.71 23.92 -2.05
CA GLN A 97 7.76 22.97 -1.63
C GLN A 97 8.48 23.44 -0.36
N GLN A 98 8.58 24.75 -0.16
CA GLN A 98 9.17 25.36 1.03
C GLN A 98 8.20 25.48 2.21
N GLN A 99 6.91 25.17 2.03
CA GLN A 99 5.94 25.26 3.12
C GLN A 99 6.16 24.19 4.17
N SER A 100 5.78 24.55 5.40
CA SER A 100 5.88 23.69 6.55
C SER A 100 4.90 22.51 6.47
N LYS A 101 5.13 21.48 7.29
CA LYS A 101 4.24 20.30 7.32
C LYS A 101 2.87 20.66 7.86
N GLU A 102 2.83 21.61 8.79
CA GLU A 102 1.65 22.15 9.42
C GLU A 102 0.72 22.76 8.37
N TYR A 103 1.25 23.65 7.52
CA TYR A 103 0.50 24.21 6.40
C TYR A 103 -0.06 23.12 5.46
N LYS A 104 0.75 22.11 5.15
CA LYS A 104 0.31 20.98 4.31
C LYS A 104 -0.79 20.15 4.97
N ASN A 105 -0.73 19.95 6.29
CA ASN A 105 -1.77 19.26 7.06
C ASN A 105 -3.07 20.06 7.09
N GLU A 106 -3.01 21.39 7.22
CA GLU A 106 -4.18 22.27 7.17
C GLU A 106 -4.89 22.21 5.80
N LEU A 107 -4.12 22.24 4.71
CA LEU A 107 -4.66 22.04 3.37
C LEU A 107 -5.29 20.64 3.22
N PHE A 108 -4.64 19.60 3.76
CA PHE A 108 -5.20 18.25 3.71
C PHE A 108 -6.48 18.12 4.54
N LEU A 109 -6.60 18.83 5.66
CA LEU A 109 -7.85 18.88 6.44
C LEU A 109 -9.01 19.45 5.61
N GLN A 110 -8.78 20.52 4.85
CA GLN A 110 -9.80 21.08 3.95
C GLN A 110 -10.22 20.09 2.86
N ILE A 111 -9.28 19.31 2.33
CA ILE A 111 -9.56 18.23 1.37
C ILE A 111 -10.48 17.17 2.00
N LEU A 112 -10.18 16.73 3.22
CA LEU A 112 -10.99 15.74 3.93
C LEU A 112 -12.42 16.24 4.19
N LEU A 113 -12.55 17.51 4.59
CA LEU A 113 -13.86 18.14 4.81
C LEU A 113 -14.69 18.19 3.50
N GLY A 114 -14.05 18.49 2.36
CA GLY A 114 -14.72 18.46 1.06
C GLY A 114 -15.20 17.07 0.66
N VAL A 115 -14.41 16.03 0.93
CA VAL A 115 -14.83 14.64 0.67
C VAL A 115 -15.92 14.19 1.64
N GLU A 116 -15.90 14.61 2.91
CA GLU A 116 -16.97 14.33 3.87
C GLU A 116 -18.30 14.99 3.45
N GLU A 117 -18.25 16.28 3.08
CA GLU A 117 -19.38 17.00 2.50
C GLU A 117 -19.95 16.26 1.28
N PHE A 118 -19.07 15.73 0.42
CA PHE A 118 -19.49 15.00 -0.77
C PHE A 118 -20.10 13.64 -0.44
N HIS A 119 -19.49 12.88 0.49
CA HIS A 119 -19.99 11.59 0.96
C HIS A 119 -21.34 11.72 1.67
N SER A 120 -21.65 12.88 2.27
CA SER A 120 -22.97 13.17 2.87
C SER A 120 -24.12 13.12 1.86
N LEU A 121 -23.82 13.27 0.56
CA LEU A 121 -24.79 13.10 -0.52
C LEU A 121 -25.05 11.62 -0.87
N ASN A 122 -24.38 10.68 -0.19
CA ASN A 122 -24.33 9.25 -0.49
C ASN A 122 -23.71 8.89 -1.85
N TYR A 123 -22.69 9.64 -2.28
CA TYR A 123 -21.89 9.34 -3.47
C TYR A 123 -20.45 8.95 -3.09
N ILE A 124 -19.81 8.20 -3.99
CA ILE A 124 -18.38 7.88 -3.98
C ILE A 124 -17.76 8.60 -5.17
N HIS A 125 -16.62 9.26 -4.99
CA HIS A 125 -16.01 10.12 -6.02
C HIS A 125 -15.25 9.30 -7.07
N ARG A 126 -14.49 8.28 -6.65
CA ARG A 126 -13.81 7.26 -7.47
C ARG A 126 -12.60 7.71 -8.29
N ASP A 127 -12.38 9.02 -8.45
CA ASP A 127 -11.19 9.58 -9.11
C ASP A 127 -10.57 10.73 -8.31
N LEU A 128 -10.43 10.59 -6.98
CA LEU A 128 -9.79 11.65 -6.20
C LEU A 128 -8.30 11.76 -6.57
N LYS A 129 -7.87 12.96 -6.96
CA LYS A 129 -6.49 13.30 -7.32
C LYS A 129 -6.27 14.81 -7.15
N PRO A 130 -5.02 15.32 -7.11
CA PRO A 130 -4.76 16.74 -6.93
C PRO A 130 -5.35 17.66 -8.01
N ASP A 131 -5.59 17.16 -9.23
CA ASP A 131 -6.28 17.93 -10.28
C ASP A 131 -7.76 18.20 -9.96
N ASN A 132 -8.38 17.36 -9.13
CA ASN A 132 -9.80 17.44 -8.77
C ASN A 132 -10.04 18.32 -7.53
N PHE A 133 -9.05 19.11 -7.14
CA PHE A 133 -9.19 20.12 -6.10
C PHE A 133 -8.72 21.47 -6.64
N ILE A 134 -9.47 22.53 -6.39
CA ILE A 134 -9.15 23.89 -6.81
C ILE A 134 -8.88 24.78 -5.61
N CYS A 135 -7.93 25.68 -5.78
CA CYS A 135 -7.56 26.71 -4.82
C CYS A 135 -8.33 28.00 -5.15
N CYS A 136 -9.13 28.46 -4.20
CA CYS A 136 -9.83 29.73 -4.26
C CYS A 136 -9.18 30.72 -3.27
N SER A 137 -9.14 32.00 -3.64
CA SER A 137 -8.66 33.07 -2.77
C SER A 137 -9.61 33.24 -1.59
N GLY A 138 -9.16 32.94 -0.38
CA GLY A 138 -9.83 33.33 0.85
C GLY A 138 -9.32 34.68 1.35
N ASN A 139 -10.05 35.28 2.30
CA ASN A 139 -9.70 36.61 2.86
C ASN A 139 -8.31 36.64 3.53
N GLN A 140 -7.76 35.48 3.95
CA GLN A 140 -6.48 35.36 4.66
C GLN A 140 -5.69 34.06 4.37
N SER A 141 -6.32 33.03 3.78
CA SER A 141 -5.69 31.75 3.46
C SER A 141 -6.30 31.15 2.20
N ILE A 142 -5.58 30.21 1.58
CA ILE A 142 -6.10 29.45 0.42
C ILE A 142 -7.22 28.53 0.89
N GLN A 143 -8.37 28.60 0.20
CA GLN A 143 -9.46 27.65 0.38
C GLN A 143 -9.38 26.55 -0.68
N ILE A 144 -9.35 25.29 -0.26
CA ILE A 144 -9.39 24.14 -1.17
C ILE A 144 -10.84 23.68 -1.32
N LYS A 145 -11.25 23.47 -2.56
CA LYS A 145 -12.58 22.95 -2.89
C LYS A 145 -12.51 21.79 -3.87
N LEU A 146 -13.29 20.76 -3.61
CA LEU A 146 -13.47 19.62 -4.50
C LEU A 146 -14.18 20.06 -5.78
N ILE A 147 -13.62 19.68 -6.91
CA ILE A 147 -14.16 19.88 -8.26
C ILE A 147 -14.24 18.52 -8.98
N ASP A 148 -15.00 18.51 -10.07
CA ASP A 148 -15.08 17.43 -11.04
C ASP A 148 -15.71 16.11 -10.54
N PHE A 149 -16.99 15.93 -10.80
CA PHE A 149 -17.79 14.80 -10.32
C PHE A 149 -18.14 13.78 -11.41
N GLY A 150 -17.48 13.82 -12.58
CA GLY A 150 -17.87 13.01 -13.75
C GLY A 150 -17.76 11.50 -13.54
N LEU A 151 -16.91 11.07 -12.61
CA LEU A 151 -16.81 9.67 -12.20
C LEU A 151 -17.56 9.35 -10.91
N ALA A 152 -18.39 10.24 -10.36
CA ALA A 152 -19.14 9.94 -9.15
C ALA A 152 -20.23 8.88 -9.36
N LYS A 153 -20.47 8.03 -8.36
CA LYS A 153 -21.62 7.09 -8.33
C LYS A 153 -22.26 7.02 -6.95
N GLU A 154 -23.56 6.76 -6.91
CA GLU A 154 -24.26 6.49 -5.65
C GLU A 154 -23.64 5.30 -4.91
N SER A 155 -23.57 5.40 -3.59
CA SER A 155 -22.80 4.53 -2.69
C SER A 155 -23.26 3.06 -2.63
N LYS A 156 -24.27 2.64 -3.40
CA LYS A 156 -24.64 1.22 -3.49
C LYS A 156 -23.55 0.48 -4.29
N TYR A 157 -22.71 -0.26 -3.57
CA TYR A 157 -21.65 -1.15 -4.08
C TYR A 157 -21.45 -1.11 -5.59
N SER A 158 -20.45 -0.37 -6.05
CA SER A 158 -20.26 -0.18 -7.48
C SER A 158 -19.53 -1.37 -8.10
N LYS A 159 -20.05 -1.89 -9.22
CA LYS A 159 -19.38 -2.89 -10.07
C LYS A 159 -18.64 -2.22 -11.22
N HIS A 160 -17.53 -2.85 -11.63
CA HIS A 160 -16.68 -2.61 -12.79
C HIS A 160 -17.03 -1.40 -13.68
N THR A 161 -16.09 -0.45 -13.78
CA THR A 161 -15.94 0.40 -14.95
C THR A 161 -14.46 0.32 -15.32
N GLN A 162 -14.14 -0.36 -16.42
CA GLN A 162 -12.75 -0.49 -16.88
C GLN A 162 -12.20 0.90 -17.24
N GLY A 163 -11.02 1.21 -16.71
CA GLY A 163 -10.04 2.07 -17.36
C GLY A 163 -10.38 3.55 -17.51
N VAL A 164 -10.73 4.25 -16.43
CA VAL A 164 -10.61 5.72 -16.40
C VAL A 164 -10.18 6.20 -15.01
N GLY A 165 -8.99 6.79 -14.94
CA GLY A 165 -8.38 7.36 -13.74
C GLY A 165 -6.86 7.46 -13.93
N THR A 166 -6.21 8.44 -13.32
CA THR A 166 -4.74 8.50 -13.34
C THR A 166 -4.23 7.41 -12.40
N ASP A 167 -3.71 6.30 -12.96
CA ASP A 167 -3.44 4.99 -12.29
C ASP A 167 -2.75 5.04 -10.91
N TYR A 168 -2.06 6.13 -10.56
CA TYR A 168 -1.26 6.25 -9.34
C TYR A 168 -2.07 6.54 -8.06
N PHE A 169 -3.23 7.19 -8.17
CA PHE A 169 -4.08 7.49 -7.00
C PHE A 169 -5.14 6.41 -6.76
N MET A 170 -5.35 5.52 -7.72
CA MET A 170 -6.39 4.52 -7.70
C MET A 170 -6.11 3.43 -6.67
N ALA A 171 -7.14 3.06 -5.91
CA ALA A 171 -7.04 1.96 -4.94
C ALA A 171 -6.81 0.60 -5.62
N PRO A 172 -6.06 -0.34 -5.00
CA PRO A 172 -5.75 -1.63 -5.61
C PRO A 172 -6.99 -2.44 -6.01
N GLU A 173 -8.05 -2.42 -5.20
CA GLU A 173 -9.31 -3.10 -5.47
C GLU A 173 -10.06 -2.49 -6.67
N VAL A 174 -9.98 -1.17 -6.85
CA VAL A 174 -10.56 -0.49 -8.02
C VAL A 174 -9.80 -0.88 -9.29
N LYS A 175 -8.46 -0.85 -9.23
CA LYS A 175 -7.57 -1.28 -10.34
C LYS A 175 -7.81 -2.74 -10.74
N ASN A 176 -8.01 -3.61 -9.75
CA ASN A 176 -8.29 -5.03 -9.96
C ASN A 176 -9.76 -5.33 -10.30
N GLY A 177 -10.63 -4.31 -10.37
CA GLY A 177 -12.05 -4.51 -10.73
C GLY A 177 -12.90 -5.18 -9.65
N ILE A 178 -12.39 -5.24 -8.43
CA ILE A 178 -13.09 -5.81 -7.28
C ILE A 178 -14.17 -4.81 -6.84
N GLN A 179 -15.27 -5.29 -6.26
CA GLN A 179 -16.30 -4.43 -5.68
C GLN A 179 -15.73 -3.56 -4.54
N TYR A 180 -16.05 -2.27 -4.55
CA TYR A 180 -15.52 -1.29 -3.59
C TYR A 180 -16.62 -0.34 -3.08
N ASP A 181 -16.29 0.33 -1.97
CA ASP A 181 -17.10 1.35 -1.29
C ASP A 181 -16.29 2.65 -1.13
N GLN A 182 -16.70 3.52 -0.21
CA GLN A 182 -16.02 4.79 0.11
C GLN A 182 -14.55 4.61 0.55
N SER A 183 -14.12 3.41 0.96
CA SER A 183 -12.73 3.14 1.33
C SER A 183 -11.75 3.29 0.15
N ALA A 184 -12.23 3.24 -1.09
CA ALA A 184 -11.41 3.54 -2.28
C ALA A 184 -11.01 5.03 -2.35
N ASP A 185 -11.93 5.93 -1.99
CA ASP A 185 -11.63 7.36 -1.88
C ASP A 185 -10.61 7.62 -0.77
N LEU A 186 -10.65 6.86 0.33
CA LEU A 186 -9.66 6.97 1.41
C LEU A 186 -8.25 6.57 0.99
N TRP A 187 -8.10 5.53 0.17
CA TRP A 187 -6.79 5.20 -0.40
C TRP A 187 -6.25 6.39 -1.20
N SER A 188 -7.08 6.96 -2.07
CA SER A 188 -6.71 8.09 -2.92
C SER A 188 -6.30 9.31 -2.07
N LEU A 189 -7.04 9.59 -0.99
CA LEU A 189 -6.70 10.62 -0.01
C LEU A 189 -5.36 10.36 0.68
N GLY A 190 -5.06 9.11 1.05
CA GLY A 190 -3.77 8.73 1.61
C GLY A 190 -2.61 8.98 0.64
N VAL A 191 -2.80 8.67 -0.64
CA VAL A 191 -1.78 8.92 -1.68
C VAL A 191 -1.59 10.42 -1.90
N ILE A 192 -2.68 11.21 -1.95
CA ILE A 192 -2.63 12.67 -2.07
C ILE A 192 -1.85 13.27 -0.90
N TRP A 193 -2.17 12.90 0.34
CA TRP A 193 -1.47 13.44 1.51
C TRP A 193 0.01 13.05 1.55
N TYR A 194 0.31 11.79 1.23
CA TYR A 194 1.69 11.34 1.10
C TYR A 194 2.45 12.16 0.05
N GLN A 195 1.84 12.45 -1.10
CA GLN A 195 2.43 13.30 -2.13
C GLN A 195 2.62 14.75 -1.68
N MET A 196 1.64 15.31 -0.96
CA MET A 196 1.73 16.67 -0.41
C MET A 196 2.96 16.83 0.51
N LEU A 197 3.20 15.81 1.34
CA LEU A 197 4.31 15.81 2.29
C LEU A 197 5.65 15.52 1.63
N CYS A 198 5.71 14.58 0.68
CA CYS A 198 6.94 14.00 0.15
C CYS A 198 7.37 14.53 -1.23
N GLY A 199 6.43 15.02 -2.05
CA GLY A 199 6.66 15.42 -3.44
C GLY A 199 6.31 14.34 -4.48
N TYR A 200 6.42 14.69 -5.76
CA TYR A 200 5.91 13.90 -6.90
C TYR A 200 6.66 12.58 -7.17
N LEU A 201 7.95 12.50 -6.87
CA LEU A 201 8.78 11.36 -7.27
C LEU A 201 8.41 10.07 -6.54
N ASP A 202 7.84 10.17 -5.34
CA ASP A 202 7.65 9.03 -4.44
C ASP A 202 6.35 8.24 -4.68
N ILE A 203 5.44 8.71 -5.55
CA ILE A 203 4.10 8.08 -5.70
C ILE A 203 3.97 7.07 -6.85
N PHE A 204 4.82 7.13 -7.88
CA PHE A 204 4.63 6.40 -9.15
C PHE A 204 4.56 4.87 -9.03
N LYS A 205 4.95 4.30 -7.88
CA LYS A 205 4.97 2.85 -7.65
C LYS A 205 4.11 2.38 -6.50
N LEU A 206 3.50 3.27 -5.71
CA LEU A 206 2.85 2.88 -4.43
C LEU A 206 1.75 1.84 -4.61
N THR A 207 0.99 1.93 -5.71
CA THR A 207 -0.11 1.01 -6.03
C THR A 207 0.34 -0.38 -6.49
N GLU A 208 1.62 -0.56 -6.80
CA GLU A 208 2.21 -1.85 -7.22
C GLU A 208 2.98 -2.54 -6.08
N LEU A 209 3.11 -1.87 -4.94
CA LEU A 209 3.83 -2.38 -3.78
C LEU A 209 2.99 -3.38 -2.99
N THR A 210 3.66 -4.39 -2.46
CA THR A 210 3.13 -5.17 -1.34
C THR A 210 2.96 -4.28 -0.11
N GLN A 211 2.09 -4.67 0.83
CA GLN A 211 1.86 -3.90 2.06
C GLN A 211 3.16 -3.64 2.83
N ILE A 212 4.09 -4.59 2.82
CA ILE A 212 5.39 -4.47 3.49
C ILE A 212 6.25 -3.40 2.80
N GLN A 213 6.34 -3.45 1.47
CA GLN A 213 7.11 -2.46 0.70
C GLN A 213 6.54 -1.04 0.88
N LEU A 214 5.21 -0.92 0.91
CA LEU A 214 4.52 0.33 1.16
C LEU A 214 4.86 0.90 2.55
N ASN A 215 4.72 0.09 3.59
CA ASN A 215 5.08 0.48 4.96
C ASN A 215 6.57 0.83 5.09
N ASN A 216 7.45 0.09 4.41
CA ASN A 216 8.88 0.37 4.40
C ASN A 216 9.20 1.71 3.72
N ASN A 217 8.55 2.02 2.61
CA ASN A 217 8.70 3.32 1.94
C ASN A 217 8.19 4.47 2.82
N ILE A 218 7.04 4.29 3.48
CA ILE A 218 6.52 5.28 4.44
C ILE A 218 7.51 5.46 5.60
N ASN A 219 7.98 4.37 6.21
CA ASN A 219 8.86 4.44 7.37
C ASN A 219 10.24 5.05 7.07
N LYS A 220 10.79 4.80 5.88
CA LYS A 220 12.09 5.35 5.45
C LYS A 220 12.02 6.81 5.03
N ASN A 221 10.84 7.34 4.72
CA ASN A 221 10.72 8.70 4.25
C ASN A 221 11.04 9.70 5.39
N GLN A 222 11.96 10.62 5.11
CA GLN A 222 12.47 11.60 6.08
C GLN A 222 11.59 12.86 6.16
N ASN A 223 10.75 13.10 5.14
CA ASN A 223 9.87 14.26 5.03
C ASN A 223 8.61 14.12 5.87
N ILE A 224 8.29 12.93 6.38
CA ILE A 224 7.13 12.66 7.25
C ILE A 224 7.55 12.28 8.66
N ASP A 225 6.84 12.81 9.65
CA ASP A 225 7.10 12.51 11.07
C ASP A 225 6.47 11.18 11.51
N SER A 226 6.71 10.79 12.78
CA SER A 226 6.21 9.53 13.33
C SER A 226 4.68 9.43 13.38
N ILE A 227 3.98 10.53 13.67
CA ILE A 227 2.52 10.56 13.77
C ILE A 227 1.92 10.45 12.37
N GLN A 228 2.43 11.23 11.42
CA GLN A 228 2.05 11.15 10.00
C GLN A 228 2.27 9.75 9.44
N LYS A 229 3.43 9.11 9.72
CA LYS A 229 3.70 7.72 9.32
C LYS A 229 2.67 6.73 9.86
N GLN A 230 2.27 6.87 11.13
CA GLN A 230 1.27 6.01 11.74
C GLN A 230 -0.10 6.16 11.07
N ILE A 231 -0.54 7.40 10.81
CA ILE A 231 -1.83 7.67 10.18
C ILE A 231 -1.82 7.18 8.72
N ILE A 232 -0.80 7.54 7.94
CA ILE A 232 -0.66 7.13 6.52
C ILE A 232 -0.65 5.60 6.40
N SER A 233 0.03 4.88 7.31
CA SER A 233 0.07 3.42 7.31
C SER A 233 -1.29 2.76 7.60
N LYS A 234 -2.21 3.45 8.27
CA LYS A 234 -3.59 2.97 8.53
C LYS A 234 -4.54 3.27 7.36
N ILE A 235 -4.27 4.31 6.57
CA ILE A 235 -5.07 4.67 5.39
C ILE A 235 -4.63 3.85 4.17
N LEU A 236 -3.31 3.76 3.94
CA LEU A 236 -2.71 3.07 2.81
C LEU A 236 -2.58 1.56 3.06
N LEU A 237 -3.72 0.92 3.33
CA LEU A 237 -3.83 -0.54 3.44
C LEU A 237 -4.41 -1.15 2.16
N ILE A 238 -3.78 -2.20 1.64
CA ILE A 238 -4.26 -2.90 0.44
C ILE A 238 -5.64 -3.54 0.70
N GLN A 239 -5.91 -3.96 1.93
CA GLN A 239 -7.20 -4.54 2.33
C GLN A 239 -8.20 -3.43 2.68
N PRO A 240 -9.24 -3.16 1.86
CA PRO A 240 -10.11 -2.00 2.03
C PRO A 240 -10.85 -2.01 3.37
N GLN A 241 -11.30 -3.19 3.82
CA GLN A 241 -12.02 -3.40 5.08
C GLN A 241 -11.20 -3.11 6.35
N LYS A 242 -9.87 -2.97 6.22
CA LYS A 242 -8.98 -2.64 7.35
C LYS A 242 -8.56 -1.18 7.36
N ARG A 243 -8.86 -0.42 6.30
CA ARG A 243 -8.51 1.00 6.24
C ARG A 243 -9.23 1.75 7.35
N MET A 244 -8.51 2.70 7.93
CA MET A 244 -9.10 3.73 8.80
C MET A 244 -10.31 4.35 8.09
N LYS A 245 -11.36 4.69 8.84
CA LYS A 245 -12.56 5.35 8.29
C LYS A 245 -12.37 6.85 8.14
N LEU A 246 -13.18 7.51 7.30
CA LEU A 246 -13.07 8.95 7.04
C LEU A 246 -13.22 9.80 8.32
N ASN A 247 -14.18 9.46 9.18
CA ASN A 247 -14.43 10.15 10.44
C ASN A 247 -13.24 10.02 11.43
N GLU A 248 -12.64 8.84 11.51
CA GLU A 248 -11.44 8.61 12.32
C GLU A 248 -10.25 9.41 11.76
N LEU A 249 -10.09 9.44 10.44
CA LEU A 249 -9.05 10.22 9.77
C LEU A 249 -9.21 11.71 10.03
N LEU A 250 -10.42 12.24 9.88
CA LEU A 250 -10.73 13.65 10.19
C LEU A 250 -10.36 14.01 11.63
N GLN A 251 -10.68 13.15 12.59
CA GLN A 251 -10.32 13.35 14.00
C GLN A 251 -8.80 13.41 14.20
N GLU A 252 -8.06 12.44 13.65
CA GLU A 252 -6.61 12.36 13.79
C GLU A 252 -5.91 13.57 13.15
N ILE A 253 -6.33 14.00 11.95
CA ILE A 253 -5.76 15.18 11.28
C ILE A 253 -6.14 16.47 12.00
N THR A 254 -7.37 16.59 12.49
CA THR A 254 -7.79 17.76 13.28
C THR A 254 -6.94 17.89 14.55
N VAL A 255 -6.69 16.78 15.24
CA VAL A 255 -5.81 16.75 16.42
C VAL A 255 -4.38 17.13 16.04
N LEU A 256 -3.87 16.60 14.92
CA LEU A 256 -2.55 16.94 14.40
C LEU A 256 -2.40 18.46 14.19
N CYS A 257 -3.31 19.08 13.43
CA CYS A 257 -3.29 20.53 13.18
C CYS A 257 -3.46 21.35 14.48
N SER A 258 -4.25 20.87 15.44
CA SER A 258 -4.46 21.58 16.72
C SER A 258 -3.22 21.57 17.63
N LYS A 259 -2.45 20.48 17.62
CA LYS A 259 -1.20 20.35 18.39
C LYS A 259 -0.11 21.24 17.80
N GLU A 260 -0.04 21.28 16.47
CA GLU A 260 0.88 22.12 15.70
C GLU A 260 0.63 23.61 16.00
N ASN A 261 -0.62 24.05 15.99
CA ASN A 261 -1.01 25.42 16.33
C ASN A 261 -0.62 25.83 17.76
N LYS A 262 -0.79 24.94 18.75
CA LYS A 262 -0.36 25.20 20.15
C LYS A 262 1.16 25.32 20.27
N LEU A 263 1.91 24.47 19.57
CA LEU A 263 3.37 24.48 19.60
C LEU A 263 3.93 25.75 18.94
N GLN A 264 3.27 26.25 17.88
CA GLN A 264 3.65 27.49 17.22
C GLN A 264 3.41 28.71 18.10
N GLN A 265 2.24 28.81 18.76
CA GLN A 265 1.95 29.88 19.72
C GLN A 265 2.96 29.90 20.88
N GLN A 266 3.39 28.73 21.37
CA GLN A 266 4.44 28.63 22.39
C GLN A 266 5.82 29.07 21.86
N LYS A 267 6.19 28.68 20.63
CA LYS A 267 7.45 29.11 20.01
C LYS A 267 7.49 30.62 19.77
N GLU A 268 6.39 31.22 19.35
CA GLU A 268 6.26 32.67 19.17
C GLU A 268 6.36 33.40 20.51
N GLN A 269 5.72 32.90 21.57
CA GLN A 269 5.88 33.43 22.94
C GLN A 269 7.34 33.34 23.43
N ILE A 270 8.02 32.22 23.16
CA ILE A 270 9.44 32.05 23.54
C ILE A 270 10.36 33.00 22.76
N GLN A 271 10.10 33.23 21.46
CA GLN A 271 10.85 34.21 20.67
C GLN A 271 10.64 35.66 21.13
N ILE A 272 9.43 36.00 21.59
CA ILE A 272 9.13 37.31 22.17
C ILE A 272 9.87 37.47 23.50
N VAL A 273 9.91 36.43 24.33
CA VAL A 273 10.64 36.44 25.61
C VAL A 273 12.16 36.56 25.39
N GLN A 274 12.71 35.89 24.37
CA GLN A 274 14.16 35.96 24.04
C GLN A 274 14.60 37.30 23.43
N LYS A 275 13.70 38.08 22.83
CA LYS A 275 14.00 39.44 22.34
C LYS A 275 13.94 40.51 23.43
N CYS A 276 13.38 40.21 24.60
CA CYS A 276 13.09 41.19 25.66
C CYS A 276 14.02 41.11 26.89
N VAL A 277 15.16 40.40 26.83
CA VAL A 277 16.09 40.31 27.97
C VAL A 277 17.45 40.92 27.61
N PRO A 278 17.82 42.09 28.16
CA PRO A 278 19.21 42.51 28.24
C PRO A 278 19.90 41.83 29.44
N ASP A 279 21.16 41.47 29.24
CA ASP A 279 22.11 40.97 30.25
C ASP A 279 22.04 41.73 31.57
N GLN A 280 21.74 41.08 32.70
CA GLN A 280 22.32 41.40 34.02
C GLN A 280 22.36 40.19 34.97
N LYS A 281 23.44 40.20 35.76
CA LYS A 281 23.92 39.20 36.72
C LYS A 281 23.10 39.14 38.03
N GLU A 282 23.30 38.03 38.73
CA GLU A 282 22.83 37.63 40.06
C GLU A 282 22.78 38.72 41.15
N SER A 283 21.74 38.66 42.01
CA SER A 283 21.90 38.67 43.47
C SER A 283 20.60 38.32 44.22
N ASN A 284 20.61 37.15 44.87
CA ASN A 284 20.15 36.82 46.24
C ASN A 284 18.82 37.33 46.85
N MET A 285 18.00 36.32 47.24
CA MET A 285 17.58 35.94 48.62
C MET A 285 16.07 35.81 48.90
N ASN A 286 15.68 34.54 49.06
CA ASN A 286 14.73 33.92 50.00
C ASN A 286 13.37 34.57 50.29
N THR A 287 12.30 33.85 49.92
CA THR A 287 11.21 33.47 50.85
C THR A 287 10.68 32.05 50.54
N LEU A 288 10.16 31.43 51.60
CA LEU A 288 10.00 29.99 51.87
C LEU A 288 8.74 29.31 51.27
N LYS A 289 8.90 27.99 51.05
CA LYS A 289 7.94 26.87 51.29
C LYS A 289 6.70 26.72 50.38
N VAL A 290 6.87 26.04 49.23
CA VAL A 290 5.92 25.06 48.61
C VAL A 290 6.66 23.98 47.78
N GLY A 291 7.99 23.85 47.88
CA GLY A 291 8.81 23.08 46.91
C GLY A 291 9.11 21.60 47.24
N ASP A 292 9.01 21.19 48.50
CA ASP A 292 9.64 19.94 48.96
C ASP A 292 8.77 18.69 48.80
N GLU A 293 7.43 18.80 48.87
CA GLU A 293 6.53 17.63 48.76
C GLU A 293 6.50 17.00 47.36
N LYS A 294 6.62 17.81 46.29
CA LYS A 294 6.65 17.30 44.91
C LYS A 294 7.93 16.54 44.60
N GLN A 295 9.07 16.97 45.13
CA GLN A 295 10.35 16.28 44.94
C GLN A 295 10.44 14.99 45.75
N VAL A 296 9.88 14.95 46.97
CA VAL A 296 9.82 13.74 47.79
C VAL A 296 8.90 12.70 47.14
N ASN A 297 7.70 13.10 46.68
CA ASN A 297 6.75 12.20 46.02
C ASN A 297 7.29 11.64 44.69
N GLN A 298 8.03 12.44 43.90
CA GLN A 298 8.72 11.97 42.70
C GLN A 298 9.86 10.97 43.00
N LYS A 299 10.64 11.21 44.06
CA LYS A 299 11.71 10.28 44.46
C LYS A 299 11.15 8.95 44.97
N GLU A 300 10.06 8.98 45.75
CA GLU A 300 9.38 7.77 46.21
C GLU A 300 8.78 6.96 45.06
N GLN A 301 8.18 7.61 44.06
CA GLN A 301 7.67 6.95 42.86
C GLN A 301 8.77 6.26 42.05
N ILE A 302 9.95 6.88 41.92
CA ILE A 302 11.10 6.31 41.21
C ILE A 302 11.67 5.09 41.96
N ILE A 303 11.83 5.17 43.28
CA ILE A 303 12.32 4.04 44.10
C ILE A 303 11.34 2.86 44.05
N ASN A 304 10.04 3.15 44.14
CA ASN A 304 9.00 2.12 44.07
C ASN A 304 8.95 1.46 42.68
N PHE A 305 9.08 2.26 41.61
CA PHE A 305 9.19 1.75 40.24
C PHE A 305 10.36 0.78 40.07
N GLU A 306 11.56 1.17 40.49
CA GLU A 306 12.77 0.36 40.28
C GLU A 306 12.67 -0.97 41.05
N THR A 307 12.11 -0.94 42.26
CA THR A 307 11.91 -2.14 43.09
C THR A 307 10.97 -3.14 42.40
N ILE A 308 9.80 -2.67 41.94
CA ILE A 308 8.79 -3.51 41.26
C ILE A 308 9.35 -4.04 39.92
N TYR A 309 10.09 -3.19 39.19
CA TYR A 309 10.70 -3.58 37.92
C TYR A 309 11.73 -4.72 38.11
N GLN A 310 12.61 -4.61 39.11
CA GLN A 310 13.59 -5.67 39.40
C GLN A 310 12.91 -6.95 39.90
N GLU A 311 11.81 -6.85 40.64
CA GLU A 311 11.00 -8.02 41.01
C GLU A 311 10.44 -8.74 39.77
N GLY A 312 9.87 -8.01 38.81
CA GLY A 312 9.40 -8.58 37.54
C GLY A 312 10.50 -9.32 36.77
N LYS A 313 11.73 -8.78 36.75
CA LYS A 313 12.89 -9.45 36.15
C LYS A 313 13.28 -10.72 36.91
N ASN A 314 13.28 -10.69 38.24
CA ASN A 314 13.57 -11.86 39.06
C ASN A 314 12.54 -12.98 38.85
N LEU A 315 11.26 -12.64 38.71
CA LEU A 315 10.21 -13.59 38.36
C LEU A 315 10.42 -14.20 36.97
N CYS A 316 10.85 -13.40 35.98
CA CYS A 316 11.23 -13.92 34.66
C CYS A 316 12.40 -14.93 34.73
N ASN A 317 13.41 -14.66 35.56
CA ASN A 317 14.55 -15.55 35.77
C ASN A 317 14.14 -16.86 36.46
N LYS A 318 13.11 -16.83 37.32
CA LYS A 318 12.49 -18.01 37.95
C LYS A 318 11.50 -18.75 37.03
N GLY A 319 11.23 -18.24 35.83
CA GLY A 319 10.26 -18.81 34.89
C GLY A 319 8.79 -18.51 35.22
N GLN A 320 8.52 -17.63 36.19
CA GLN A 320 7.17 -17.24 36.62
C GLN A 320 6.66 -16.06 35.77
N TYR A 321 6.40 -16.32 34.49
CA TYR A 321 6.15 -15.27 33.50
C TYR A 321 4.83 -14.52 33.71
N GLU A 322 3.74 -15.21 34.09
CA GLU A 322 2.44 -14.56 34.35
C GLU A 322 2.51 -13.58 35.52
N GLN A 323 3.22 -13.97 36.60
CA GLN A 323 3.44 -13.10 37.76
C GLN A 323 4.33 -11.91 37.39
N ALA A 324 5.36 -12.13 36.58
CA ALA A 324 6.20 -11.05 36.05
C ALA A 324 5.38 -10.02 35.24
N LEU A 325 4.39 -10.45 34.46
CA LEU A 325 3.52 -9.53 33.71
C LEU A 325 2.69 -8.64 34.63
N VAL A 326 2.24 -9.15 35.78
CA VAL A 326 1.53 -8.36 36.79
C VAL A 326 2.44 -7.26 37.33
N GLU A 327 3.67 -7.60 37.71
CA GLU A 327 4.63 -6.61 38.22
C GLU A 327 5.03 -5.58 37.15
N PHE A 328 5.27 -5.99 35.90
CA PHE A 328 5.55 -5.03 34.83
C PHE A 328 4.38 -4.09 34.55
N ASN A 329 3.12 -4.54 34.65
CA ASN A 329 1.96 -3.66 34.53
C ASN A 329 1.91 -2.62 35.66
N LYS A 330 2.27 -3.02 36.89
CA LYS A 330 2.39 -2.08 38.01
C LYS A 330 3.52 -1.07 37.77
N SER A 331 4.71 -1.53 37.34
CA SER A 331 5.82 -0.62 36.97
C SER A 331 5.40 0.39 35.90
N ILE A 332 4.72 -0.07 34.84
CA ILE A 332 4.22 0.81 33.76
C ILE A 332 3.20 1.82 34.28
N SER A 333 2.36 1.45 35.25
CA SER A 333 1.39 2.38 35.84
C SER A 333 2.04 3.51 36.66
N LEU A 334 3.25 3.29 37.16
CA LEU A 334 4.04 4.30 37.87
C LEU A 334 4.85 5.16 36.89
N ILE A 335 5.56 4.53 35.96
CA ILE A 335 6.41 5.18 34.96
C ILE A 335 6.23 4.46 33.63
N ASN A 336 5.61 5.13 32.66
CA ASN A 336 5.18 4.53 31.39
C ASN A 336 6.13 4.81 30.21
N ASP A 337 7.23 5.52 30.43
CA ASP A 337 8.22 5.94 29.43
C ASP A 337 9.58 5.21 29.59
N ASN A 338 9.58 4.02 30.21
CA ASN A 338 10.78 3.19 30.35
C ASN A 338 10.82 2.04 29.32
N SER A 339 11.75 2.13 28.37
CA SER A 339 11.91 1.15 27.28
C SER A 339 12.22 -0.27 27.78
N ASP A 340 12.98 -0.41 28.86
CA ASP A 340 13.42 -1.72 29.35
C ASP A 340 12.26 -2.50 29.97
N VAL A 341 11.33 -1.83 30.66
CA VAL A 341 10.15 -2.49 31.23
C VAL A 341 9.29 -3.12 30.14
N TYR A 342 9.04 -2.40 29.04
CA TYR A 342 8.32 -2.95 27.89
C TYR A 342 9.08 -4.08 27.21
N THR A 343 10.41 -3.99 27.13
CA THR A 343 11.26 -5.05 26.59
C THR A 343 11.15 -6.33 27.42
N TRP A 344 11.20 -6.22 28.75
CA TRP A 344 11.08 -7.35 29.67
C TRP A 344 9.66 -7.92 29.71
N LYS A 345 8.63 -7.08 29.65
CA LYS A 345 7.24 -7.51 29.50
C LYS A 345 7.03 -8.29 28.20
N GLY A 346 7.56 -7.78 27.09
CA GLY A 346 7.56 -8.49 25.81
C GLY A 346 8.28 -9.83 25.89
N PHE A 347 9.41 -9.90 26.61
CA PHE A 347 10.14 -11.15 26.82
C PHE A 347 9.30 -12.19 27.58
N ALA A 348 8.60 -11.80 28.64
CA ALA A 348 7.69 -12.68 29.37
C ALA A 348 6.55 -13.19 28.47
N LEU A 349 5.91 -12.32 27.68
CA LEU A 349 4.86 -12.71 26.72
C LEU A 349 5.37 -13.68 25.66
N ARG A 350 6.58 -13.45 25.14
CA ARG A 350 7.23 -14.34 24.17
C ARG A 350 7.48 -15.73 24.76
N LYS A 351 7.89 -15.82 26.04
CA LYS A 351 8.06 -17.10 26.74
C LYS A 351 6.74 -17.84 26.95
N LEU A 352 5.62 -17.11 27.01
CA LEU A 352 4.27 -17.64 27.02
C LEU A 352 3.69 -17.91 25.61
N ASN A 353 4.51 -17.85 24.55
CA ASN A 353 4.10 -17.98 23.14
C ASN A 353 3.05 -16.95 22.66
N LYS A 354 2.86 -15.85 23.40
CA LYS A 354 1.99 -14.73 23.04
C LYS A 354 2.74 -13.75 22.13
N PHE A 355 3.08 -14.21 20.93
CA PHE A 355 4.01 -13.51 20.04
C PHE A 355 3.48 -12.17 19.53
N LYS A 356 2.16 -12.01 19.34
CA LYS A 356 1.58 -10.75 18.85
C LYS A 356 1.64 -9.67 19.92
N GLU A 357 1.21 -10.00 21.14
CA GLU A 357 1.26 -9.09 22.29
C GLU A 357 2.71 -8.75 22.68
N ALA A 358 3.64 -9.70 22.50
CA ALA A 358 5.06 -9.44 22.66
C ALA A 358 5.58 -8.40 21.65
N ILE A 359 5.17 -8.50 20.38
CA ILE A 359 5.52 -7.52 19.34
C ILE A 359 5.02 -6.12 19.73
N ASP A 360 3.77 -6.00 20.20
CA ASP A 360 3.22 -4.72 20.63
C ASP A 360 4.06 -4.09 21.76
N CYS A 361 4.50 -4.91 22.73
CA CYS A 361 5.39 -4.45 23.80
C CYS A 361 6.76 -4.00 23.26
N TYR A 362 7.36 -4.75 22.34
CA TYR A 362 8.63 -4.34 21.74
C TYR A 362 8.50 -3.08 20.89
N ASP A 363 7.36 -2.87 20.23
CA ASP A 363 7.08 -1.65 19.48
C ASP A 363 6.99 -0.43 20.40
N GLN A 364 6.36 -0.56 21.57
CA GLN A 364 6.40 0.49 22.60
C GLN A 364 7.82 0.74 23.12
N ALA A 365 8.59 -0.32 23.38
CA ALA A 365 9.98 -0.19 23.83
C ALA A 365 10.86 0.56 22.81
N ILE A 366 10.68 0.27 21.51
CA ILE A 366 11.39 0.91 20.40
C ILE A 366 10.92 2.36 20.19
N ALA A 367 9.63 2.64 20.38
CA ALA A 367 9.09 4.00 20.31
C ALA A 367 9.67 4.90 21.40
N ILE A 368 9.86 4.36 22.60
CA ILE A 368 10.48 5.07 23.74
C ILE A 368 11.99 5.22 23.51
N ASN A 369 12.68 4.14 23.13
CA ASN A 369 14.12 4.16 22.85
C ASN A 369 14.42 3.37 21.58
N SER A 370 14.59 4.10 20.47
CA SER A 370 14.87 3.51 19.15
C SER A 370 16.24 2.83 19.08
N LYS A 371 17.13 3.10 20.03
CA LYS A 371 18.47 2.48 20.14
C LYS A 371 18.48 1.25 21.06
N ASN A 372 17.33 0.70 21.46
CA ASN A 372 17.29 -0.53 22.23
C ASN A 372 17.45 -1.76 21.32
N GLU A 373 18.68 -2.26 21.17
CA GLU A 373 19.00 -3.40 20.30
C GLU A 373 18.33 -4.70 20.77
N SER A 374 18.12 -4.85 22.09
CA SER A 374 17.45 -6.01 22.68
C SER A 374 15.97 -6.06 22.26
N ALA A 375 15.28 -4.91 22.27
CA ALA A 375 13.89 -4.82 21.80
C ALA A 375 13.77 -5.19 20.31
N TRP A 376 14.66 -4.67 19.46
CA TRP A 376 14.71 -5.00 18.04
C TRP A 376 14.94 -6.50 17.79
N ASN A 377 15.96 -7.09 18.41
CA ASN A 377 16.25 -8.53 18.26
C ASN A 377 15.09 -9.41 18.76
N ASN A 378 14.49 -9.08 19.90
CA ASN A 378 13.40 -9.88 20.45
C ASN A 378 12.10 -9.74 19.64
N LYS A 379 11.83 -8.56 19.06
CA LYS A 379 10.76 -8.37 18.07
C LYS A 379 10.98 -9.25 16.84
N GLY A 380 12.21 -9.26 16.31
CA GLY A 380 12.58 -10.14 15.20
C GLY A 380 12.33 -11.61 15.52
N PHE A 381 12.67 -12.05 16.74
CA PHE A 381 12.38 -13.41 17.20
C PHE A 381 10.88 -13.73 17.18
N ALA A 382 10.05 -12.84 17.73
CA ALA A 382 8.60 -13.05 17.74
C ALA A 382 8.02 -13.10 16.31
N LEU A 383 8.47 -12.23 15.41
CA LEU A 383 8.07 -12.22 14.00
C LEU A 383 8.47 -13.50 13.26
N ARG A 384 9.67 -14.02 13.51
CA ARG A 384 10.13 -15.29 12.93
C ARG A 384 9.21 -16.46 13.30
N ASN A 385 8.76 -16.51 14.56
CA ASN A 385 7.83 -17.54 15.03
C ASN A 385 6.41 -17.39 14.44
N LEU A 386 6.07 -16.21 13.93
CA LEU A 386 4.84 -15.98 13.16
C LEU A 386 5.03 -16.18 11.64
N ASN A 387 6.14 -16.79 11.21
CA ASN A 387 6.53 -17.00 9.81
C ASN A 387 6.72 -15.70 8.99
N LYS A 388 6.88 -14.56 9.67
CA LYS A 388 7.18 -13.25 9.08
C LYS A 388 8.68 -13.07 8.94
N PHE A 389 9.29 -13.91 8.10
CA PHE A 389 10.75 -14.06 8.06
C PHE A 389 11.47 -12.81 7.56
N ASN A 390 10.91 -12.07 6.60
CA ASN A 390 11.51 -10.84 6.09
C ASN A 390 11.48 -9.74 7.16
N GLU A 391 10.34 -9.53 7.80
CA GLU A 391 10.21 -8.54 8.88
C GLU A 391 11.08 -8.88 10.08
N ALA A 392 11.29 -10.17 10.35
CA ALA A 392 12.25 -10.62 11.36
C ALA A 392 13.70 -10.24 11.00
N ILE A 393 14.11 -10.45 9.75
CA ILE A 393 15.45 -10.09 9.24
C ILE A 393 15.68 -8.59 9.39
N ASP A 394 14.71 -7.76 9.01
CA ASP A 394 14.80 -6.30 9.13
C ASP A 394 15.03 -5.88 10.60
N CYS A 395 14.32 -6.50 11.54
CA CYS A 395 14.50 -6.23 12.97
C CYS A 395 15.89 -6.62 13.46
N TYR A 396 16.45 -7.76 12.99
CA TYR A 396 17.82 -8.13 13.34
C TYR A 396 18.85 -7.18 12.73
N ASP A 397 18.60 -6.67 11.52
CA ASP A 397 19.46 -5.67 10.88
C ASP A 397 19.49 -4.35 11.64
N GLN A 398 18.36 -3.92 12.20
CA GLN A 398 18.34 -2.75 13.10
C GLN A 398 19.14 -3.01 14.38
N ALA A 399 18.98 -4.19 15.00
CA ALA A 399 19.76 -4.54 16.19
C ALA A 399 21.27 -4.58 15.91
N ILE A 400 21.69 -5.10 14.76
CA ILE A 400 23.09 -5.13 14.29
C ILE A 400 23.59 -3.73 13.96
N ALA A 401 22.78 -2.86 13.36
CA ALA A 401 23.16 -1.49 13.05
C ALA A 401 23.39 -0.66 14.32
N ILE A 402 22.59 -0.89 15.37
CA ILE A 402 22.77 -0.27 16.68
C ILE A 402 24.01 -0.83 17.38
N ASN A 403 24.17 -2.14 17.39
CA ASN A 403 25.29 -2.83 18.02
C ASN A 403 25.78 -3.98 17.13
N SER A 404 26.84 -3.71 16.36
CA SER A 404 27.40 -4.65 15.38
C SER A 404 27.97 -5.91 16.01
N LYS A 405 28.29 -5.87 17.32
CA LYS A 405 28.78 -7.01 18.12
C LYS A 405 27.67 -7.79 18.81
N TYR A 406 26.40 -7.50 18.56
CA TYR A 406 25.29 -8.21 19.19
C TYR A 406 25.06 -9.58 18.54
N GLU A 407 25.82 -10.58 19.00
CA GLU A 407 25.88 -11.95 18.46
C GLU A 407 24.50 -12.61 18.29
N SER A 408 23.59 -12.38 19.26
CA SER A 408 22.24 -12.92 19.21
C SER A 408 21.48 -12.46 17.96
N ALA A 409 21.66 -11.22 17.51
CA ALA A 409 20.99 -10.71 16.31
C ALA A 409 21.54 -11.37 15.03
N TRP A 410 22.85 -11.57 14.93
CA TRP A 410 23.48 -12.28 13.80
C TRP A 410 23.01 -13.73 13.70
N ASN A 411 23.04 -14.46 14.82
CA ASN A 411 22.58 -15.85 14.87
C ASN A 411 21.10 -15.97 14.49
N ASN A 412 20.27 -15.08 15.03
CA ASN A 412 18.84 -15.09 14.73
C ASN A 412 18.52 -14.68 13.29
N LYS A 413 19.29 -13.76 12.70
CA LYS A 413 19.21 -13.39 11.27
C LYS A 413 19.51 -14.58 10.38
N GLY A 414 20.59 -15.32 10.67
CA GLY A 414 20.93 -16.55 9.94
C GLY A 414 19.81 -17.59 9.97
N ALA A 415 19.24 -17.83 11.16
CA ALA A 415 18.11 -18.74 11.30
C ALA A 415 16.86 -18.27 10.53
N ALA A 416 16.58 -16.97 10.51
CA ALA A 416 15.46 -16.41 9.74
C ALA A 416 15.67 -16.53 8.21
N LEU A 417 16.88 -16.28 7.70
CA LEU A 417 17.23 -16.47 6.30
C LEU A 417 17.09 -17.94 5.85
N HIS A 418 17.57 -18.87 6.68
CA HIS A 418 17.38 -20.30 6.42
C HIS A 418 15.90 -20.68 6.34
N SER A 419 15.08 -20.15 7.27
CA SER A 419 13.64 -20.40 7.32
C SER A 419 12.90 -19.81 6.12
N LEU A 420 13.30 -18.61 5.68
CA LEU A 420 12.76 -17.95 4.49
C LEU A 420 13.04 -18.76 3.22
N ASN A 421 14.25 -19.28 3.05
CA ASN A 421 14.59 -20.09 1.88
C ASN A 421 13.74 -21.36 1.84
N LYS A 422 13.65 -22.11 2.95
CA LYS A 422 12.79 -23.30 3.03
C LYS A 422 11.32 -22.98 2.74
N PHE A 423 10.81 -21.86 3.25
CA PHE A 423 9.42 -21.43 3.02
C PHE A 423 9.16 -21.05 1.56
N LYS A 424 10.10 -20.33 0.90
CA LYS A 424 10.00 -19.97 -0.52
C LYS A 424 10.02 -21.20 -1.41
N THR A 425 10.94 -22.13 -1.19
CA THR A 425 11.04 -23.39 -1.94
C THR A 425 9.73 -24.18 -1.84
N ASN A 426 9.21 -24.37 -0.62
CA ASN A 426 7.95 -25.09 -0.42
C ASN A 426 6.75 -24.41 -1.11
N LYS A 427 6.64 -23.08 -1.01
CA LYS A 427 5.54 -22.33 -1.61
C LYS A 427 5.59 -22.34 -3.15
N MET A 428 6.79 -22.28 -3.72
CA MET A 428 7.00 -22.33 -5.17
C MET A 428 6.60 -23.70 -5.73
N VAL A 429 7.02 -24.79 -5.07
CA VAL A 429 6.65 -26.16 -5.43
C VAL A 429 5.13 -26.36 -5.40
N VAL A 430 4.43 -25.87 -4.38
CA VAL A 430 2.96 -25.99 -4.28
C VAL A 430 2.24 -25.23 -5.42
N LEU A 431 2.67 -24.00 -5.73
CA LEU A 431 2.06 -23.19 -6.80
C LEU A 431 2.31 -23.78 -8.19
N GLU A 432 3.49 -24.35 -8.43
CA GLU A 432 3.81 -25.01 -9.70
C GLU A 432 2.99 -26.28 -9.89
N ILE A 433 2.84 -27.11 -8.85
CA ILE A 433 1.98 -28.30 -8.88
C ILE A 433 0.52 -27.91 -9.20
N ASP A 434 -0.02 -26.89 -8.53
CA ASP A 434 -1.40 -26.43 -8.76
C ASP A 434 -1.61 -25.86 -10.18
N PHE A 435 -0.61 -25.14 -10.71
CA PHE A 435 -0.66 -24.56 -12.05
C PHE A 435 -0.58 -25.64 -13.14
N LEU A 436 0.32 -26.61 -12.98
CA LEU A 436 0.41 -27.78 -13.86
C LEU A 436 -0.90 -28.58 -13.85
N ASN A 437 -1.46 -28.86 -12.66
CA ASN A 437 -2.71 -29.61 -12.53
C ASN A 437 -3.87 -28.94 -13.29
N LYS A 438 -4.06 -27.61 -13.16
CA LYS A 438 -5.13 -26.89 -13.85
C LYS A 438 -4.95 -26.89 -15.37
N ARG A 439 -3.72 -26.71 -15.85
CA ARG A 439 -3.43 -26.61 -17.28
C ARG A 439 -3.54 -27.97 -17.98
N VAL A 440 -3.07 -29.03 -17.31
CA VAL A 440 -3.19 -30.42 -17.78
C VAL A 440 -4.67 -30.83 -17.82
N LEU A 441 -5.45 -30.54 -16.78
CA LEU A 441 -6.90 -30.80 -16.77
C LEU A 441 -7.63 -30.07 -17.91
N HIS A 442 -7.28 -28.80 -18.17
CA HIS A 442 -7.89 -28.04 -19.26
C HIS A 442 -7.54 -28.60 -20.64
N GLN A 443 -6.29 -29.05 -20.85
CA GLN A 443 -5.88 -29.66 -22.12
C GLN A 443 -6.49 -31.04 -22.34
N ILE A 444 -6.59 -31.87 -21.29
CA ILE A 444 -7.31 -33.15 -21.33
C ILE A 444 -8.79 -32.93 -21.66
N PHE A 445 -9.42 -31.91 -21.08
CA PHE A 445 -10.83 -31.59 -21.35
C PHE A 445 -11.05 -31.14 -22.80
N GLN A 446 -10.14 -30.35 -23.38
CA GLN A 446 -10.24 -29.96 -24.79
C GLN A 446 -9.95 -31.11 -25.76
N TYR A 447 -8.96 -31.95 -25.45
CA TYR A 447 -8.61 -33.10 -26.29
C TYR A 447 -9.72 -34.18 -26.29
N ASN A 448 -10.27 -34.53 -25.12
CA ASN A 448 -11.37 -35.49 -25.01
C ASN A 448 -12.67 -34.99 -25.67
N ARG A 449 -12.93 -33.68 -25.63
CA ARG A 449 -14.06 -33.06 -26.33
C ARG A 449 -13.94 -33.16 -27.85
N LEU A 450 -12.73 -33.18 -28.39
CA LEU A 450 -12.48 -33.24 -29.84
C LEU A 450 -12.49 -34.67 -30.40
N ASN A 451 -12.08 -35.66 -29.61
CA ASN A 451 -11.78 -37.00 -30.15
C ASN A 451 -12.77 -38.11 -29.78
N ASN A 452 -13.76 -37.90 -28.89
CA ASN A 452 -14.83 -38.88 -28.57
C ASN A 452 -14.36 -40.35 -28.37
N SER A 453 -13.11 -40.58 -27.96
CA SER A 453 -12.56 -41.91 -27.71
C SER A 453 -12.01 -41.96 -26.29
N TYR A 454 -12.74 -42.62 -25.39
CA TYR A 454 -12.35 -42.80 -23.99
C TYR A 454 -11.30 -43.89 -23.76
N ASP A 455 -10.76 -44.48 -24.82
CA ASP A 455 -9.76 -45.53 -24.72
C ASP A 455 -8.63 -45.29 -25.71
N ASN A 456 -7.44 -44.97 -25.20
CA ASN A 456 -6.21 -45.25 -25.92
C ASN A 456 -4.99 -45.22 -24.98
N LYS A 457 -4.12 -46.22 -25.15
CA LYS A 457 -2.86 -46.45 -24.43
C LYS A 457 -1.92 -45.22 -24.38
N GLU A 458 -2.11 -44.25 -25.28
CA GLU A 458 -1.42 -42.96 -25.26
C GLU A 458 -1.70 -42.16 -23.97
N ASN A 459 -2.93 -42.21 -23.44
CA ASN A 459 -3.27 -41.58 -22.16
C ASN A 459 -2.55 -42.26 -20.99
N GLN A 460 -2.32 -43.57 -21.04
CA GLN A 460 -1.58 -44.30 -20.00
C GLN A 460 -0.07 -43.99 -20.03
N ILE A 461 0.54 -43.93 -21.21
CA ILE A 461 1.94 -43.54 -21.38
C ILE A 461 2.13 -42.09 -20.93
N PHE A 462 1.17 -41.21 -21.21
CA PHE A 462 1.22 -39.81 -20.79
C PHE A 462 1.07 -39.63 -19.27
N ILE A 463 0.20 -40.42 -18.62
CA ILE A 463 0.08 -40.46 -17.16
C ILE A 463 1.37 -40.99 -16.50
N GLN A 464 2.02 -41.99 -17.09
CA GLN A 464 3.31 -42.51 -16.60
C GLN A 464 4.44 -41.47 -16.72
N ILE A 465 4.47 -40.70 -17.80
CA ILE A 465 5.42 -39.58 -17.96
C ILE A 465 5.13 -38.48 -16.93
N LEU A 466 3.87 -38.15 -16.67
CA LEU A 466 3.48 -37.21 -15.62
C LEU A 466 3.87 -37.70 -14.22
N GLN A 467 3.66 -38.99 -13.90
CA GLN A 467 4.12 -39.58 -12.64
C GLN A 467 5.65 -39.59 -12.50
N TYR A 468 6.37 -39.79 -13.60
CA TYR A 468 7.84 -39.74 -13.64
C TYR A 468 8.37 -38.31 -13.45
N VAL A 469 7.71 -37.31 -14.02
CA VAL A 469 8.08 -35.89 -13.83
C VAL A 469 7.75 -35.41 -12.42
N ILE A 470 6.66 -35.88 -11.80
CA ILE A 470 6.31 -35.58 -10.41
C ILE A 470 7.32 -36.19 -9.41
N THR A 471 7.98 -37.29 -9.76
CA THR A 471 8.94 -37.99 -8.87
C THR A 471 10.37 -37.44 -8.95
N MET A 472 10.72 -36.64 -9.96
CA MET A 472 12.06 -36.06 -10.13
C MET A 472 12.18 -34.74 -9.34
N GLN A 473 12.53 -34.86 -8.05
CA GLN A 473 12.62 -33.81 -7.02
C GLN A 473 13.82 -32.83 -7.13
N ASP A 474 14.36 -32.49 -8.31
CA ASP A 474 15.57 -31.64 -8.39
C ASP A 474 15.39 -30.25 -9.02
N VAL A 475 15.79 -29.25 -8.22
CA VAL A 475 15.46 -27.81 -8.26
C VAL A 475 16.22 -27.00 -9.34
N GLN A 476 17.02 -27.63 -10.21
CA GLN A 476 17.98 -26.88 -11.04
C GLN A 476 17.55 -26.44 -12.45
N TYR A 477 16.30 -26.66 -12.89
CA TYR A 477 15.91 -26.40 -14.30
C TYR A 477 14.95 -25.21 -14.55
N CYS A 478 14.70 -24.37 -13.55
CA CYS A 478 13.75 -23.25 -13.68
C CYS A 478 14.16 -22.12 -14.65
N CYS A 479 15.37 -22.10 -15.22
CA CYS A 479 15.79 -21.06 -16.17
C CYS A 479 15.40 -21.33 -17.64
N LEU A 480 14.83 -22.49 -17.97
CA LEU A 480 14.62 -22.90 -19.38
C LEU A 480 13.20 -22.67 -19.93
N VAL A 481 12.23 -22.29 -19.10
CA VAL A 481 10.80 -22.27 -19.48
C VAL A 481 10.36 -20.98 -20.21
N GLN A 482 11.21 -19.96 -20.32
CA GLN A 482 10.84 -18.72 -21.01
C GLN A 482 11.02 -18.73 -22.53
N ASN A 483 11.61 -19.77 -23.12
CA ASN A 483 11.94 -19.78 -24.55
C ASN A 483 11.38 -21.00 -25.29
N LYS A 484 10.16 -20.84 -25.84
CA LYS A 484 9.47 -21.83 -26.68
C LYS A 484 10.33 -22.33 -27.86
N HIS A 485 11.23 -21.47 -28.38
CA HIS A 485 12.15 -21.78 -29.47
C HIS A 485 13.36 -22.63 -29.07
N LEU A 486 13.76 -22.62 -27.79
CA LEU A 486 14.95 -23.33 -27.32
C LEU A 486 14.64 -24.80 -26.99
N ILE A 487 13.42 -25.09 -26.51
CA ILE A 487 12.96 -26.47 -26.27
C ILE A 487 12.93 -27.29 -27.57
N CYS A 488 12.43 -26.71 -28.67
CA CYS A 488 12.45 -27.37 -29.99
C CYS A 488 13.87 -27.57 -30.53
N LYS A 489 14.82 -26.68 -30.20
CA LYS A 489 16.23 -26.78 -30.61
C LYS A 489 17.03 -27.79 -29.77
N ILE A 490 16.75 -27.91 -28.47
CA ILE A 490 17.47 -28.82 -27.55
C ILE A 490 17.08 -30.28 -27.82
N PHE A 491 15.81 -30.56 -28.11
CA PHE A 491 15.35 -31.92 -28.41
C PHE A 491 15.37 -32.27 -29.90
N ASN A 492 15.73 -31.31 -30.76
CA ASN A 492 15.77 -31.40 -32.23
C ASN A 492 14.68 -32.30 -32.84
N ILE A 493 13.44 -32.17 -32.36
CA ILE A 493 12.28 -32.85 -32.93
C ILE A 493 11.86 -32.05 -34.16
N SER A 494 12.36 -32.44 -35.33
CA SER A 494 11.83 -31.95 -36.59
C SER A 494 10.68 -32.86 -37.05
N PHE A 495 9.45 -32.35 -37.08
CA PHE A 495 8.37 -33.03 -37.78
C PHE A 495 8.53 -32.79 -39.28
N LYS A 496 9.05 -33.79 -40.00
CA LYS A 496 9.06 -33.77 -41.46
C LYS A 496 7.80 -34.47 -41.95
N PHE A 497 6.79 -33.70 -42.33
CA PHE A 497 5.63 -34.26 -43.02
C PHE A 497 6.02 -34.51 -44.49
N ILE A 498 6.26 -35.77 -44.84
CA ILE A 498 6.37 -36.17 -46.25
C ILE A 498 4.95 -36.46 -46.73
N ARG A 499 4.48 -35.69 -47.72
CA ARG A 499 3.21 -35.94 -48.38
C ARG A 499 3.43 -37.03 -49.42
N SER A 500 3.03 -38.26 -49.09
CA SER A 500 2.83 -39.32 -50.07
C SER A 500 1.52 -39.03 -50.83
N ASN A 501 1.55 -39.15 -52.15
CA ASN A 501 0.42 -38.77 -53.01
C ASN A 501 -0.66 -39.85 -53.15
N ASP A 502 -0.63 -40.92 -52.36
CA ASP A 502 -1.71 -41.91 -52.35
C ASP A 502 -2.25 -42.13 -50.93
N ASP A 503 -3.55 -41.97 -50.81
CA ASP A 503 -4.33 -42.10 -49.58
C ASP A 503 -4.22 -43.51 -49.00
N LYS A 504 -3.40 -43.65 -47.94
CA LYS A 504 -3.56 -44.48 -46.72
C LYS A 504 -2.18 -44.86 -46.17
N GLU A 505 -1.54 -43.94 -45.46
CA GLU A 505 -0.65 -44.14 -44.31
C GLU A 505 0.17 -42.86 -44.07
N ILE A 506 0.08 -42.30 -42.86
CA ILE A 506 1.04 -41.30 -42.38
C ILE A 506 2.13 -42.08 -41.63
N ILE A 507 3.27 -42.31 -42.28
CA ILE A 507 4.44 -42.86 -41.60
C ILE A 507 5.21 -41.69 -40.98
N SER A 508 5.21 -41.59 -39.65
CA SER A 508 6.14 -40.71 -38.94
C SER A 508 7.47 -41.46 -38.74
N GLN A 509 8.53 -41.00 -39.41
CA GLN A 509 9.89 -41.41 -39.08
C GLN A 509 10.49 -40.41 -38.09
N THR A 510 10.81 -40.88 -36.90
CA THR A 510 11.61 -40.16 -35.90
C THR A 510 13.06 -40.60 -36.03
N GLU A 511 13.91 -39.80 -36.65
CA GLU A 511 15.37 -40.00 -36.60
C GLU A 511 15.96 -39.16 -35.46
N LEU A 512 16.53 -39.82 -34.46
CA LEU A 512 17.26 -39.20 -33.36
C LEU A 512 18.75 -39.09 -33.75
N PHE A 513 19.20 -37.89 -34.11
CA PHE A 513 20.64 -37.62 -34.25
C PHE A 513 21.22 -37.16 -32.91
N ALA A 514 22.08 -37.98 -32.32
CA ALA A 514 22.85 -37.61 -31.13
C ALA A 514 24.12 -36.84 -31.54
N PHE A 515 24.19 -35.55 -31.24
CA PHE A 515 25.46 -34.81 -31.25
C PHE A 515 25.90 -34.52 -29.81
N SER A 516 27.15 -34.88 -29.53
CA SER A 516 27.88 -34.66 -28.29
C SER A 516 28.21 -33.18 -28.09
N LEU A 517 27.90 -32.63 -26.92
CA LEU A 517 28.56 -31.43 -26.38
C LEU A 517 29.21 -31.76 -25.02
N PRO A 518 30.34 -31.12 -24.68
CA PRO A 518 31.36 -31.71 -23.83
C PRO A 518 31.17 -31.39 -22.34
N ASN A 519 31.54 -32.39 -21.53
CA ASN A 519 31.89 -32.30 -20.11
C ASN A 519 30.85 -31.73 -19.14
N LEU A 520 30.03 -32.63 -18.56
CA LEU A 520 30.10 -32.90 -17.13
C LEU A 520 29.61 -34.34 -16.87
N GLN A 521 30.27 -35.02 -15.94
CA GLN A 521 30.22 -36.45 -15.68
C GLN A 521 28.80 -37.06 -15.61
N MET A 522 28.43 -37.85 -16.63
CA MET A 522 27.40 -38.90 -16.53
C MET A 522 27.92 -40.20 -17.14
N LYS A 523 29.01 -40.71 -16.55
CA LYS A 523 29.68 -41.96 -16.96
C LYS A 523 28.98 -43.23 -16.45
N LEU A 524 27.73 -43.14 -15.99
CA LEU A 524 26.99 -44.25 -15.38
C LEU A 524 25.67 -44.62 -16.06
N TYR A 525 25.29 -43.95 -17.16
CA TYR A 525 24.01 -44.23 -17.85
C TYR A 525 24.13 -44.63 -19.33
N GLN A 526 25.35 -44.80 -19.85
CA GLN A 526 25.57 -45.16 -21.26
C GLN A 526 25.53 -46.67 -21.56
N GLU A 527 25.38 -47.55 -20.55
CA GLU A 527 25.40 -49.01 -20.78
C GLU A 527 24.03 -49.70 -20.84
N ARG A 528 22.91 -48.99 -20.66
CA ARG A 528 21.56 -49.64 -20.67
C ARG A 528 20.69 -49.39 -21.89
N ILE A 529 21.17 -48.68 -22.91
CA ILE A 529 20.45 -48.51 -24.18
C ILE A 529 21.34 -48.93 -25.34
N LYS A 530 21.71 -50.22 -25.35
CA LYS A 530 22.09 -50.92 -26.58
C LYS A 530 21.14 -52.11 -26.73
N GLN A 531 20.48 -52.13 -27.89
CA GLN A 531 19.70 -53.23 -28.47
C GLN A 531 18.31 -53.50 -27.87
N GLN A 532 17.31 -52.79 -28.38
CA GLN A 532 16.05 -53.46 -28.74
C GLN A 532 15.67 -53.07 -30.16
N THR A 533 16.11 -53.91 -31.09
CA THR A 533 15.59 -53.97 -32.46
C THR A 533 14.27 -54.72 -32.40
N ILE A 534 13.12 -54.05 -32.50
CA ILE A 534 11.84 -54.74 -32.71
C ILE A 534 11.65 -54.87 -34.22
N ARG A 535 11.94 -56.08 -34.74
CA ARG A 535 11.51 -56.50 -36.08
C ARG A 535 10.06 -56.95 -36.01
N PHE A 536 9.21 -56.43 -36.87
CA PHE A 536 7.93 -57.06 -37.17
C PHE A 536 8.18 -58.28 -38.07
N GLN A 537 7.74 -59.45 -37.63
CA GLN A 537 7.55 -60.61 -38.50
C GLN A 537 6.09 -61.03 -38.43
N HIS A 538 5.55 -61.36 -39.60
CA HIS A 538 4.18 -61.80 -39.81
C HIS A 538 3.82 -63.01 -38.93
N GLY A 539 2.56 -63.07 -38.50
CA GLY A 539 1.89 -64.32 -38.11
C GLY A 539 1.63 -64.47 -36.61
N ASN A 540 0.34 -64.44 -36.27
CA ASN A 540 -0.34 -65.33 -35.33
C ASN A 540 0.37 -65.78 -34.02
N VAL A 541 -0.32 -65.47 -32.91
CA VAL A 541 -0.78 -66.44 -31.88
C VAL A 541 0.13 -66.75 -30.66
N TYR A 542 -0.38 -66.34 -29.47
CA TYR A 542 -0.35 -66.90 -28.09
C TYR A 542 1.04 -67.14 -27.45
N LEU A 543 1.29 -66.92 -26.14
CA LEU A 543 0.48 -66.98 -24.91
C LEU A 543 0.93 -65.87 -23.94
#